data_AF-L0PEF4-F1
#
_entry.id   AF-L0PEF4-F1
#
_cell.length_a   1.000
_cell.length_b   1.000
_cell.length_c   1.000
_cell.angle_alpha   90.00
_cell.angle_beta   90.00
_cell.angle_gamma   90.00
#
_symmetry.space_group_name_H-M   'P 1'
#
loop_
_entity.id
_entity.type
_entity.pdbx_description
1 polymer ?
#
loop_
_entity_poly.entity_id
_entity_poly.type
_entity_poly.pdbx_seq_one_letter_code
_entity_poly.pdbx_strand_id
1 'polypeptide(L)'
;MSAYEHSTQATVWTFTVEALQAQRTAVTNEACERIQRNFEQEQNNLTVSFLSAHEEWILVGYYAMQMEGLSVYFEFSSQIKATAVAYLKRFYLMHSVMDYHPKPIMLTCLFLATKACDHYISLDQFVRSIPKVTSSLILEHEFLVCRALSWDFYVWHAYRPLHGFILDMQTVLPEQSVQLLGRLHDEAKALVSKTLWADLLFLYSPSYIALGCLMVVDEEMVRIYIQRKEMYQFFEKIEAVAKDVMSYSKIVFDVEEVKGIDKRLFYCSDPAKKKDSLLYVCSGVLEELIVCRYAKRKAEEEAQQRAKKLATVVVDKTEDFMCLVQSLERVGRICWLKLTPETVHFVIVPDHTGTQVWAILEVKSIFQDYLVQSNTNNIINLEVPIDHLHKALKSSVNASEIVLRLTKHDHFPMLSCSISLLGKSGGMSAVTHNIHVRVLSPLMQLFEPVVPEPDCHIILPSLSQLRYISERFRAISNKIFLKANMSGEFQIGVVSDSCKIETKFKDLINPELDPCAVKDISKHPSQIRDKKAFVTVKVSVKDWLNLLQVHIVAKRVIACFCEGHALVLYVYIMEPEEESSAVLTYYISTYIE
;
A
#
# COMPACT_ATOMS: atom_id res chain seq x y z
N MET A 1 2.01 28.55 -20.76
CA MET A 1 0.70 28.11 -20.24
C MET A 1 0.70 28.28 -18.73
N SER A 2 -0.37 28.87 -18.19
CA SER A 2 -0.50 29.23 -16.77
C SER A 2 -0.87 28.01 -15.90
N ALA A 3 -0.64 28.10 -14.58
CA ALA A 3 -1.07 27.07 -13.63
C ALA A 3 -2.60 26.83 -13.63
N TYR A 4 -3.37 27.84 -14.05
CA TYR A 4 -4.83 27.74 -14.18
C TYR A 4 -5.24 26.87 -15.39
N GLU A 5 -4.54 26.95 -16.51
CA GLU A 5 -4.88 26.19 -17.74
C GLU A 5 -4.74 24.67 -17.55
N HIS A 6 -3.90 24.23 -16.60
CA HIS A 6 -3.76 22.83 -16.22
C HIS A 6 -4.73 22.41 -15.10
N SER A 7 -5.53 23.34 -14.58
CA SER A 7 -6.46 23.05 -13.50
C SER A 7 -7.73 22.40 -14.01
N THR A 8 -8.32 21.55 -13.16
CA THR A 8 -9.65 20.95 -13.32
C THR A 8 -10.72 21.98 -13.63
N GLN A 9 -10.64 23.18 -13.03
CA GLN A 9 -11.57 24.26 -13.30
C GLN A 9 -11.52 24.75 -14.75
N ALA A 10 -10.33 24.88 -15.34
CA ALA A 10 -10.18 25.31 -16.72
C ALA A 10 -10.58 24.20 -17.71
N THR A 11 -10.26 22.94 -17.41
CA THR A 11 -10.49 21.83 -18.34
C THR A 11 -11.89 21.25 -18.29
N VAL A 12 -12.53 21.22 -17.11
CA VAL A 12 -13.82 20.56 -16.88
C VAL A 12 -14.97 21.55 -16.68
N TRP A 13 -14.70 22.69 -16.05
CA TRP A 13 -15.74 23.60 -15.55
C TRP A 13 -15.77 24.95 -16.27
N THR A 14 -15.14 25.07 -17.44
CA THR A 14 -15.19 26.29 -18.26
C THR A 14 -15.88 25.99 -19.58
N PHE A 15 -16.91 26.76 -19.92
CA PHE A 15 -17.81 26.53 -21.04
C PHE A 15 -18.00 27.79 -21.87
N THR A 16 -18.44 27.61 -23.12
CA THR A 16 -19.04 28.69 -23.91
C THR A 16 -20.48 28.91 -23.45
N VAL A 17 -21.03 30.10 -23.70
CA VAL A 17 -22.42 30.45 -23.31
C VAL A 17 -23.42 29.45 -23.89
N GLU A 18 -23.24 29.06 -25.15
CA GLU A 18 -24.09 28.09 -25.84
C GLU A 18 -23.97 26.68 -25.24
N ALA A 19 -22.75 26.22 -24.96
CA ALA A 19 -22.52 24.90 -24.34
C ALA A 19 -23.11 24.82 -22.93
N LEU A 20 -22.99 25.89 -22.15
CA LEU A 20 -23.55 25.97 -20.81
C LEU A 20 -25.08 25.88 -20.83
N GLN A 21 -25.73 26.61 -21.74
CA GLN A 21 -27.19 26.54 -21.91
C GLN A 21 -27.63 25.16 -22.39
N ALA A 22 -26.93 24.56 -23.36
CA ALA A 22 -27.21 23.22 -23.86
C ALA A 22 -27.11 22.17 -22.75
N GLN A 23 -26.07 22.23 -21.91
CA GLN A 23 -25.90 21.32 -20.78
C GLN A 23 -27.06 21.44 -19.78
N ARG A 24 -27.48 22.66 -19.45
CA ARG A 24 -28.61 22.90 -18.55
C ARG A 24 -29.90 22.30 -19.10
N THR A 25 -30.20 22.57 -20.37
CA THR A 25 -31.39 22.02 -21.03
C THR A 25 -31.34 20.50 -21.11
N ALA A 26 -30.18 19.90 -21.38
CA ALA A 26 -30.02 18.44 -21.41
C ALA A 26 -30.33 17.80 -20.06
N VAL A 27 -29.78 18.33 -18.97
CA VAL A 27 -30.01 17.81 -17.61
C VAL A 27 -31.48 17.93 -17.20
N THR A 28 -32.11 19.09 -17.46
CA THR A 28 -33.53 19.27 -17.15
C THR A 28 -34.40 18.31 -17.96
N ASN A 29 -34.12 18.10 -19.25
CA ASN A 29 -34.88 17.17 -20.09
C ASN A 29 -34.73 15.71 -19.62
N GLU A 30 -33.51 15.27 -19.31
CA GLU A 30 -33.26 13.92 -18.78
C GLU A 30 -34.00 13.70 -17.45
N ALA A 31 -34.00 14.71 -16.58
CA ALA A 31 -34.73 14.66 -15.31
C ALA A 31 -36.24 14.56 -15.55
N CYS A 32 -36.82 15.39 -16.44
CA CYS A 32 -38.24 15.32 -16.80
C CYS A 32 -38.63 13.91 -17.29
N GLU A 33 -37.86 13.34 -18.22
CA GLU A 33 -38.13 12.00 -18.77
C GLU A 33 -38.03 10.90 -17.71
N ARG A 34 -37.08 11.01 -16.78
CA ARG A 34 -36.91 10.05 -15.69
C ARG A 34 -38.05 10.16 -14.67
N ILE A 35 -38.38 11.37 -14.26
CA ILE A 35 -39.42 11.64 -13.27
C ILE A 35 -40.79 11.23 -13.82
N GLN A 36 -41.06 11.50 -15.10
CA GLN A 36 -42.27 11.05 -15.77
C GLN A 36 -42.42 9.52 -15.73
N ARG A 37 -41.34 8.77 -16.04
CA ARG A 37 -41.32 7.31 -15.91
C ARG A 37 -41.59 6.83 -14.49
N ASN A 38 -41.05 7.51 -13.47
CA ASN A 38 -41.28 7.15 -12.07
C ASN A 38 -42.75 7.40 -11.64
N PHE A 39 -43.38 8.48 -12.11
CA PHE A 39 -44.80 8.76 -11.85
C PHE A 39 -45.73 7.73 -12.51
N GLU A 40 -45.40 7.30 -13.73
CA GLU A 40 -46.13 6.22 -14.43
C GLU A 40 -46.06 4.89 -13.66
N GLN A 41 -44.92 4.59 -13.02
CA GLN A 41 -44.74 3.39 -12.18
C GLN A 41 -45.54 3.43 -10.87
N GLU A 42 -45.77 4.61 -10.28
CA GLU A 42 -46.59 4.77 -9.07
C GLU A 42 -48.10 4.86 -9.34
N GLN A 43 -48.55 4.71 -10.60
CA GLN A 43 -49.97 4.89 -11.02
C GLN A 43 -50.56 6.26 -10.63
N ASN A 44 -49.74 7.29 -10.46
CA ASN A 44 -50.19 8.64 -10.19
C ASN A 44 -50.46 9.36 -11.53
N ASN A 45 -51.71 9.33 -11.99
CA ASN A 45 -52.18 10.02 -13.22
C ASN A 45 -52.31 11.54 -13.03
N LEU A 46 -51.32 12.20 -12.43
CA LEU A 46 -51.25 13.66 -12.36
C LEU A 46 -50.54 14.20 -13.60
N THR A 47 -51.18 15.10 -14.33
CA THR A 47 -50.54 15.88 -15.40
C THR A 47 -49.66 16.94 -14.74
N VAL A 48 -48.41 16.58 -14.45
CA VAL A 48 -47.45 17.45 -13.77
C VAL A 48 -46.81 18.41 -14.78
N SER A 49 -46.88 19.71 -14.52
CA SER A 49 -46.12 20.72 -15.26
C SER A 49 -44.71 20.79 -14.70
N PHE A 50 -43.74 20.28 -15.45
CA PHE A 50 -42.31 20.33 -15.10
C PHE A 50 -41.75 21.75 -15.18
N LEU A 51 -40.59 21.96 -14.54
CA LEU A 51 -39.86 23.22 -14.57
C LEU A 51 -39.02 23.33 -15.85
N SER A 52 -38.88 24.54 -16.35
CA SER A 52 -37.92 24.85 -17.41
C SER A 52 -36.51 25.05 -16.85
N ALA A 53 -35.49 24.86 -17.70
CA ALA A 53 -34.09 25.07 -17.31
C ALA A 53 -33.85 26.51 -16.78
N HIS A 54 -34.59 27.51 -17.27
CA HIS A 54 -34.48 28.88 -16.77
C HIS A 54 -35.02 29.03 -15.34
N GLU A 55 -36.22 28.48 -15.08
CA GLU A 55 -36.85 28.50 -13.75
C GLU A 55 -36.00 27.75 -12.70
N GLU A 56 -35.39 26.62 -13.08
CA GLU A 56 -34.46 25.90 -12.20
C GLU A 56 -33.26 26.78 -11.80
N TRP A 57 -32.67 27.51 -12.74
CA TRP A 57 -31.52 28.37 -12.48
C TRP A 57 -31.87 29.63 -11.67
N ILE A 58 -33.07 30.19 -11.85
CA ILE A 58 -33.58 31.25 -10.97
C ILE A 58 -33.62 30.74 -9.52
N LEU A 59 -34.13 29.52 -9.31
CA LEU A 59 -34.23 28.94 -7.98
C LEU A 59 -32.84 28.66 -7.37
N VAL A 60 -31.90 28.10 -8.15
CA VAL A 60 -30.51 27.91 -7.71
C VAL A 60 -29.84 29.23 -7.36
N GLY A 61 -30.04 30.27 -8.18
CA GLY A 61 -29.52 31.62 -7.94
C GLY A 61 -30.06 32.23 -6.64
N TYR A 62 -31.36 32.10 -6.38
CA TYR A 62 -31.98 32.55 -5.14
C TYR A 62 -31.38 31.85 -3.92
N TYR A 63 -31.24 30.52 -3.94
CA TYR A 63 -30.64 29.80 -2.82
C TYR A 63 -29.15 30.11 -2.65
N ALA A 64 -28.40 30.31 -3.73
CA ALA A 64 -27.03 30.81 -3.64
C ALA A 64 -26.96 32.17 -2.92
N MET A 65 -27.89 33.09 -3.20
CA MET A 65 -27.98 34.38 -2.51
C MET A 65 -28.33 34.22 -1.01
N GLN A 66 -29.19 33.27 -0.65
CA GLN A 66 -29.51 32.99 0.77
C GLN A 66 -28.29 32.53 1.59
N MET A 67 -27.28 31.93 0.95
CA MET A 67 -26.02 31.57 1.62
C MET A 67 -25.27 32.78 2.16
N GLU A 68 -25.47 33.98 1.58
CA GLU A 68 -24.85 35.21 2.06
C GLU A 68 -25.32 35.53 3.49
N GLY A 69 -26.63 35.44 3.75
CA GLY A 69 -27.20 35.67 5.07
C GLY A 69 -26.65 34.69 6.12
N LEU A 70 -26.55 33.40 5.77
CA LEU A 70 -25.95 32.40 6.65
C LEU A 70 -24.45 32.66 6.88
N SER A 71 -23.73 33.07 5.85
CA SER A 71 -22.29 33.33 5.93
C SER A 71 -21.96 34.54 6.79
N VAL A 72 -22.85 35.55 6.84
CA VAL A 72 -22.71 36.68 7.77
C VAL A 72 -22.94 36.22 9.21
N TYR A 73 -23.93 35.36 9.45
CA TYR A 73 -24.21 34.82 10.78
C TYR A 73 -23.04 33.99 11.35
N PHE A 74 -22.39 33.17 10.52
CA PHE A 74 -21.23 32.36 10.92
C PHE A 74 -19.88 33.08 10.78
N GLU A 75 -19.86 34.35 10.39
CA GLU A 75 -18.64 35.13 10.15
C GLU A 75 -17.66 34.48 9.16
N PHE A 76 -18.19 33.81 8.12
CA PHE A 76 -17.37 33.14 7.13
C PHE A 76 -16.60 34.12 6.22
N SER A 77 -15.37 33.74 5.89
CA SER A 77 -14.53 34.48 4.94
C SER A 77 -15.15 34.49 3.54
N SER A 78 -14.89 35.54 2.75
CA SER A 78 -15.39 35.64 1.36
C SER A 78 -14.99 34.46 0.47
N GLN A 79 -13.89 33.77 0.80
CA GLN A 79 -13.42 32.59 0.08
C GLN A 79 -14.32 31.38 0.33
N ILE A 80 -14.69 31.11 1.59
CA ILE A 80 -15.61 30.00 1.94
C ILE A 80 -16.94 30.17 1.20
N LYS A 81 -17.47 31.39 1.18
CA LYS A 81 -18.72 31.72 0.47
C LYS A 81 -18.61 31.40 -1.02
N ALA A 82 -17.56 31.89 -1.66
CA ALA A 82 -17.36 31.67 -3.09
C ALA A 82 -17.17 30.18 -3.42
N THR A 83 -16.45 29.43 -2.58
CA THR A 83 -16.32 27.97 -2.74
C THR A 83 -17.67 27.27 -2.62
N ALA A 84 -18.46 27.64 -1.61
CA ALA A 84 -19.77 27.03 -1.38
C ALA A 84 -20.75 27.29 -2.53
N VAL A 85 -20.77 28.52 -3.06
CA VAL A 85 -21.58 28.90 -4.22
C VAL A 85 -21.12 28.17 -5.48
N ALA A 86 -19.80 28.05 -5.68
CA ALA A 86 -19.24 27.28 -6.78
C ALA A 86 -19.66 25.82 -6.71
N TYR A 87 -19.62 25.19 -5.54
CA TYR A 87 -20.08 23.82 -5.36
C TYR A 87 -21.57 23.65 -5.68
N LEU A 88 -22.41 24.57 -5.19
CA LEU A 88 -23.85 24.54 -5.46
C LEU A 88 -24.14 24.62 -6.97
N LYS A 89 -23.47 25.54 -7.67
CA LYS A 89 -23.65 25.71 -9.11
C LYS A 89 -23.11 24.54 -9.92
N ARG A 90 -21.93 24.00 -9.56
CA ARG A 90 -21.37 22.80 -10.20
C ARG A 90 -22.27 21.59 -10.01
N PHE A 91 -22.88 21.45 -8.83
CA PHE A 91 -23.85 20.38 -8.55
C PHE A 91 -25.06 20.45 -9.49
N TYR A 92 -25.68 21.63 -9.63
CA TYR A 92 -26.85 21.84 -10.50
C TYR A 92 -26.55 21.95 -12.00
N LEU A 93 -25.29 21.85 -12.41
CA LEU A 93 -24.93 21.57 -13.81
C LEU A 93 -24.97 20.08 -14.16
N MET A 94 -25.01 19.20 -13.14
CA MET A 94 -25.03 17.75 -13.31
C MET A 94 -26.35 17.12 -12.84
N HIS A 95 -27.11 17.83 -12.01
CA HIS A 95 -28.35 17.35 -11.41
C HIS A 95 -29.46 18.40 -11.54
N SER A 96 -30.71 17.95 -11.63
CA SER A 96 -31.88 18.83 -11.66
C SER A 96 -32.34 19.20 -10.25
N VAL A 97 -32.98 20.36 -10.14
CA VAL A 97 -33.61 20.82 -8.90
C VAL A 97 -34.81 19.94 -8.50
N MET A 98 -35.44 19.28 -9.49
CA MET A 98 -36.56 18.37 -9.29
C MET A 98 -36.14 17.06 -8.60
N ASP A 99 -34.87 16.66 -8.75
CA ASP A 99 -34.32 15.49 -8.06
C ASP A 99 -33.91 15.80 -6.62
N TYR A 100 -33.22 16.94 -6.45
CA TYR A 100 -32.62 17.36 -5.20
C TYR A 100 -32.98 18.80 -4.91
N HIS A 101 -33.75 19.01 -3.85
CA HIS A 101 -34.15 20.33 -3.43
C HIS A 101 -32.92 21.20 -3.07
N PRO A 102 -32.85 22.50 -3.42
CA PRO A 102 -31.62 23.29 -3.25
C PRO A 102 -31.29 23.64 -1.81
N LYS A 103 -32.30 23.78 -0.94
CA LYS A 103 -32.09 24.04 0.49
C LYS A 103 -31.14 23.05 1.21
N PRO A 104 -31.35 21.72 1.20
CA PRO A 104 -30.40 20.78 1.82
C PRO A 104 -29.03 20.78 1.14
N ILE A 105 -28.98 20.81 -0.20
CA ILE A 105 -27.73 20.81 -0.96
C ILE A 105 -26.89 22.06 -0.64
N MET A 106 -27.52 23.24 -0.60
CA MET A 106 -26.90 24.51 -0.22
C MET A 106 -26.23 24.44 1.14
N LEU A 107 -26.89 23.86 2.15
CA LEU A 107 -26.33 23.71 3.48
C LEU A 107 -25.15 22.73 3.51
N THR A 108 -25.26 21.62 2.78
CA THR A 108 -24.17 20.65 2.63
C THR A 108 -22.97 21.25 1.89
N CYS A 109 -23.19 22.01 0.82
CA CYS A 109 -22.13 22.73 0.10
C CYS A 109 -21.43 23.75 1.00
N LEU A 110 -22.18 24.47 1.84
CA LEU A 110 -21.61 25.41 2.80
C LEU A 110 -20.73 24.70 3.83
N PHE A 111 -21.22 23.61 4.42
CA PHE A 111 -20.45 22.80 5.37
C PHE A 111 -19.22 22.12 4.74
N LEU A 112 -19.33 21.66 3.49
CA LEU A 112 -18.20 21.08 2.77
C LEU A 112 -17.15 22.15 2.42
N ALA A 113 -17.57 23.37 2.10
CA ALA A 113 -16.67 24.48 1.82
C ALA A 113 -15.87 24.89 3.07
N THR A 114 -16.45 24.83 4.27
CA THR A 114 -15.70 25.08 5.51
C THR A 114 -14.60 24.04 5.71
N LYS A 115 -14.87 22.76 5.41
CA LYS A 115 -13.84 21.70 5.41
C LYS A 115 -12.75 21.94 4.36
N ALA A 116 -13.12 22.34 3.14
CA ALA A 116 -12.18 22.55 2.05
C ALA A 116 -11.28 23.79 2.22
N CYS A 117 -11.74 24.80 2.96
CA CYS A 117 -11.01 26.04 3.20
C CYS A 117 -10.34 26.11 4.58
N ASP A 118 -10.08 24.95 5.22
CA ASP A 118 -9.45 24.82 6.54
C ASP A 118 -10.16 25.60 7.67
N HIS A 119 -11.46 25.83 7.55
CA HIS A 119 -12.28 26.45 8.59
C HIS A 119 -13.10 25.37 9.30
N TYR A 120 -12.54 24.82 10.38
CA TYR A 120 -13.19 23.71 11.06
C TYR A 120 -14.37 24.18 11.92
N ILE A 121 -15.55 23.63 11.62
CA ILE A 121 -16.75 23.71 12.45
C ILE A 121 -17.31 22.30 12.60
N SER A 122 -17.67 21.92 13.83
CA SER A 122 -18.31 20.62 14.06
C SER A 122 -19.71 20.58 13.47
N LEU A 123 -20.13 19.43 12.96
CA LEU A 123 -21.46 19.26 12.35
C LEU A 123 -22.59 19.65 13.33
N ASP A 124 -22.45 19.28 14.60
CA ASP A 124 -23.44 19.60 15.63
C ASP A 124 -23.52 21.11 15.89
N GLN A 125 -22.40 21.82 15.87
CA GLN A 125 -22.39 23.27 16.01
C GLN A 125 -23.04 23.95 14.80
N PHE A 126 -22.76 23.48 13.59
CA PHE A 126 -23.33 24.01 12.36
C PHE A 126 -24.85 23.82 12.29
N VAL A 127 -25.36 22.66 12.72
CA VAL A 127 -26.79 22.35 12.70
C VAL A 127 -27.56 23.08 13.81
N ARG A 128 -26.97 23.25 15.01
CA ARG A 128 -27.62 23.97 16.13
C ARG A 128 -28.05 25.39 15.78
N SER A 129 -27.28 26.05 14.92
CA SER A 129 -27.51 27.41 14.44
C SER A 129 -28.61 27.52 13.38
N ILE A 130 -29.06 26.42 12.77
CA ILE A 130 -30.01 26.44 11.66
C ILE A 130 -31.28 25.68 12.07
N PRO A 131 -32.44 26.36 12.19
CA PRO A 131 -33.66 25.71 12.65
C PRO A 131 -34.18 24.70 11.62
N LYS A 132 -34.72 23.57 12.11
CA LYS A 132 -35.34 22.48 11.32
C LYS A 132 -34.39 21.68 10.42
N VAL A 133 -33.09 21.67 10.72
CA VAL A 133 -32.09 20.85 10.04
C VAL A 133 -31.57 19.79 11.00
N THR A 134 -31.33 18.58 10.50
CA THR A 134 -30.77 17.46 11.29
C THR A 134 -29.39 17.10 10.73
N SER A 135 -28.46 16.68 11.59
CA SER A 135 -27.11 16.25 11.18
C SER A 135 -27.13 15.13 10.13
N SER A 136 -28.12 14.23 10.19
CA SER A 136 -28.32 13.16 9.20
C SER A 136 -28.57 13.67 7.78
N LEU A 137 -29.26 14.82 7.63
CA LEU A 137 -29.57 15.40 6.33
C LEU A 137 -28.30 15.84 5.60
N ILE A 138 -27.35 16.44 6.32
CA ILE A 138 -26.08 16.91 5.74
C ILE A 138 -25.22 15.71 5.34
N LEU A 139 -25.12 14.70 6.22
CA LEU A 139 -24.32 13.49 5.98
C LEU A 139 -24.82 12.67 4.79
N GLU A 140 -26.14 12.56 4.62
CA GLU A 140 -26.77 11.86 3.48
C GLU A 140 -26.38 12.49 2.13
N HIS A 141 -26.33 13.82 2.08
CA HIS A 141 -26.02 14.56 0.85
C HIS A 141 -24.52 14.85 0.67
N GLU A 142 -23.69 14.68 1.70
CA GLU A 142 -22.25 14.99 1.66
C GLU A 142 -21.54 14.21 0.55
N PHE A 143 -21.70 12.88 0.54
CA PHE A 143 -21.07 12.03 -0.48
C PHE A 143 -21.64 12.29 -1.88
N LEU A 144 -22.95 12.58 -1.97
CA LEU A 144 -23.61 12.91 -3.22
C LEU A 144 -23.01 14.17 -3.86
N VAL A 145 -22.82 15.22 -3.06
CA VAL A 145 -22.20 16.48 -3.51
C VAL A 145 -20.74 16.23 -3.92
N CYS A 146 -19.96 15.50 -3.11
CA CYS A 146 -18.57 15.17 -3.46
C CYS A 146 -18.45 14.44 -4.81
N ARG A 147 -19.36 13.49 -5.08
CA ARG A 147 -19.40 12.77 -6.35
C ARG A 147 -19.77 13.69 -7.52
N ALA A 148 -20.78 14.53 -7.35
CA ALA A 148 -21.20 15.48 -8.39
C ALA A 148 -20.08 16.47 -8.76
N LEU A 149 -19.27 16.86 -7.78
CA LEU A 149 -18.08 17.70 -7.98
C LEU A 149 -16.89 16.95 -8.59
N SER A 150 -17.01 15.64 -8.88
CA SER A 150 -15.89 14.79 -9.32
C SER A 150 -14.70 14.83 -8.37
N TRP A 151 -14.94 15.01 -7.06
CA TRP A 151 -13.93 15.17 -6.02
C TRP A 151 -13.00 16.39 -6.21
N ASP A 152 -13.39 17.34 -7.05
CA ASP A 152 -12.66 18.58 -7.30
C ASP A 152 -13.07 19.66 -6.30
N PHE A 153 -12.39 19.67 -5.15
CA PHE A 153 -12.64 20.63 -4.07
C PHE A 153 -11.87 21.95 -4.23
N TYR A 154 -10.90 22.02 -5.15
CA TYR A 154 -10.10 23.23 -5.30
C TYR A 154 -10.77 24.21 -6.29
N VAL A 155 -11.26 25.34 -5.77
CA VAL A 155 -11.88 26.39 -6.60
C VAL A 155 -10.99 27.62 -6.65
N TRP A 156 -10.67 28.05 -7.87
CA TRP A 156 -9.93 29.28 -8.14
C TRP A 156 -10.87 30.48 -8.09
N HIS A 157 -10.63 31.38 -7.13
CA HIS A 157 -11.42 32.59 -6.90
C HIS A 157 -10.72 33.85 -7.40
N ALA A 158 -11.50 34.85 -7.82
CA ALA A 158 -10.99 36.14 -8.30
C ALA A 158 -10.38 37.03 -7.20
N TYR A 159 -10.60 36.71 -5.91
CA TYR A 159 -10.05 37.49 -4.79
C TYR A 159 -8.53 37.53 -4.74
N ARG A 160 -7.87 36.39 -5.01
CA ARG A 160 -6.40 36.30 -4.95
C ARG A 160 -5.74 37.02 -6.14
N PRO A 161 -6.18 36.84 -7.40
CA PRO A 161 -5.73 37.67 -8.51
C PRO A 161 -5.98 39.16 -8.30
N LEU A 162 -7.15 39.55 -7.79
CA LEU A 162 -7.46 40.96 -7.50
C LEU A 162 -6.41 41.60 -6.59
N HIS A 163 -6.07 40.94 -5.49
CA HIS A 163 -5.04 41.44 -4.58
C HIS A 163 -3.67 41.50 -5.27
N GLY A 164 -3.32 40.50 -6.08
CA GLY A 164 -2.08 40.48 -6.85
C GLY A 164 -1.98 41.63 -7.85
N PHE A 165 -3.06 41.94 -8.57
CA PHE A 165 -3.09 43.06 -9.52
C PHE A 165 -2.93 44.40 -8.83
N ILE A 166 -3.56 44.61 -7.67
CA ILE A 166 -3.38 45.85 -6.90
C ILE A 166 -1.94 46.03 -6.44
N LEU A 167 -1.28 44.96 -5.96
CA LEU A 167 0.14 45.01 -5.60
C LEU A 167 1.04 45.29 -6.82
N ASP A 168 0.74 44.69 -7.98
CA ASP A 168 1.50 44.97 -9.20
C ASP A 168 1.27 46.41 -9.68
N MET A 169 0.04 46.92 -9.61
CA MET A 169 -0.28 48.32 -9.91
C MET A 169 0.49 49.30 -9.03
N GLN A 170 0.75 48.99 -7.75
CA GLN A 170 1.62 49.82 -6.89
C GLN A 170 3.05 49.96 -7.46
N THR A 171 3.57 48.91 -8.12
CA THR A 171 4.92 48.94 -8.71
C THR A 171 4.95 49.64 -10.07
N VAL A 172 3.89 49.50 -10.86
CA VAL A 172 3.79 50.02 -12.24
C VAL A 172 3.33 51.48 -12.27
N LEU A 173 2.51 51.88 -11.29
CA LEU A 173 1.91 53.20 -11.15
C LEU A 173 2.32 53.83 -9.81
N PRO A 174 3.62 54.13 -9.59
CA PRO A 174 4.09 54.70 -8.32
C PRO A 174 3.56 56.12 -8.07
N GLU A 175 3.01 56.76 -9.10
CA GLU A 175 2.38 58.08 -9.06
C GLU A 175 1.04 58.07 -8.29
N GLN A 176 0.40 56.90 -8.16
CA GLN A 176 -0.89 56.75 -7.51
C GLN A 176 -0.75 56.52 -6.00
N SER A 177 -1.64 57.13 -5.22
CA SER A 177 -1.60 56.98 -3.76
C SER A 177 -2.01 55.56 -3.34
N VAL A 178 -1.31 55.01 -2.34
CA VAL A 178 -1.63 53.69 -1.75
C VAL A 178 -3.06 53.64 -1.19
N GLN A 179 -3.57 54.78 -0.70
CA GLN A 179 -4.94 54.88 -0.19
C GLN A 179 -5.99 54.75 -1.29
N LEU A 180 -5.74 55.31 -2.48
CA LEU A 180 -6.63 55.16 -3.63
C LEU A 180 -6.69 53.70 -4.08
N LEU A 181 -5.54 53.05 -4.20
CA LEU A 181 -5.45 51.62 -4.56
C LEU A 181 -6.14 50.71 -3.52
N GLY A 182 -6.10 51.08 -2.24
CA GLY A 182 -6.85 50.41 -1.18
C GLY A 182 -8.37 50.52 -1.37
N ARG A 183 -8.89 51.72 -1.69
CA ARG A 183 -10.33 51.92 -1.97
C ARG A 183 -10.77 51.13 -3.20
N LEU A 184 -9.99 51.18 -4.27
CA LEU A 184 -10.25 50.42 -5.50
C LEU A 184 -10.31 48.92 -5.24
N HIS A 185 -9.39 48.40 -4.42
CA HIS A 185 -9.42 47.01 -4.01
C HIS A 185 -10.72 46.63 -3.28
N ASP A 186 -11.16 47.46 -2.32
CA ASP A 186 -12.34 47.16 -1.52
C ASP A 186 -13.64 47.25 -2.33
N GLU A 187 -13.74 48.25 -3.22
CA GLU A 187 -14.87 48.39 -4.16
C GLU A 187 -14.92 47.23 -5.17
N ALA A 188 -13.78 46.87 -5.75
CA ALA A 188 -13.69 45.72 -6.66
C ALA A 188 -13.98 44.40 -5.94
N LYS A 189 -13.56 44.23 -4.69
CA LYS A 189 -13.87 43.05 -3.87
C LYS A 189 -15.37 42.92 -3.58
N ALA A 190 -16.06 44.03 -3.36
CA ALA A 190 -17.51 44.05 -3.21
C ALA A 190 -18.21 43.64 -4.52
N LEU A 191 -17.72 44.09 -5.68
CA LEU A 191 -18.22 43.65 -6.99
C LEU A 191 -17.97 42.17 -7.24
N VAL A 192 -16.78 41.65 -6.94
CA VAL A 192 -16.47 40.21 -7.07
C VAL A 192 -17.48 39.38 -6.27
N SER A 193 -17.83 39.81 -5.05
CA SER A 193 -18.83 39.12 -4.22
C SER A 193 -20.21 39.09 -4.90
N LYS A 194 -20.62 40.18 -5.57
CA LYS A 194 -21.88 40.24 -6.33
C LYS A 194 -21.86 39.40 -7.61
N THR A 195 -20.70 39.23 -8.25
CA THR A 195 -20.59 38.40 -9.46
C THR A 195 -20.72 36.90 -9.19
N LEU A 196 -20.55 36.45 -7.94
CA LEU A 196 -20.69 35.04 -7.56
C LEU A 196 -22.06 34.47 -7.91
N TRP A 197 -23.10 35.32 -7.95
CA TRP A 197 -24.47 34.93 -8.25
C TRP A 197 -24.69 34.66 -9.74
N ALA A 198 -23.82 35.15 -10.60
CA ALA A 198 -23.89 35.00 -12.04
C ALA A 198 -22.97 33.89 -12.60
N ASP A 199 -23.08 33.62 -13.90
CA ASP A 199 -22.42 32.49 -14.56
C ASP A 199 -20.94 32.74 -14.90
N LEU A 200 -20.38 33.88 -14.49
CA LEU A 200 -19.00 34.28 -14.86
C LEU A 200 -17.95 33.25 -14.46
N LEU A 201 -18.17 32.51 -13.37
CA LEU A 201 -17.27 31.43 -12.91
C LEU A 201 -17.04 30.35 -13.99
N PHE A 202 -18.04 30.11 -14.84
CA PHE A 202 -18.01 29.11 -15.90
C PHE A 202 -17.53 29.67 -17.24
N LEU A 203 -17.56 30.99 -17.42
CA LEU A 203 -17.26 31.63 -18.71
C LEU A 203 -15.82 32.15 -18.79
N TYR A 204 -15.28 32.64 -17.67
CA TYR A 204 -14.02 33.38 -17.67
C TYR A 204 -13.06 32.92 -16.57
N SER A 205 -11.76 33.11 -16.83
CA SER A 205 -10.75 32.84 -15.81
C SER A 205 -10.84 33.85 -14.65
N PRO A 206 -10.46 33.46 -13.43
CA PRO A 206 -10.51 34.35 -12.26
C PRO A 206 -9.71 35.64 -12.42
N SER A 207 -8.63 35.61 -13.21
CA SER A 207 -7.82 36.79 -13.52
C SER A 207 -8.59 37.79 -14.41
N TYR A 208 -9.32 37.30 -15.41
CA TYR A 208 -10.17 38.16 -16.23
C TYR A 208 -11.33 38.74 -15.42
N ILE A 209 -11.95 37.95 -14.53
CA ILE A 209 -13.02 38.45 -13.64
C ILE A 209 -12.48 39.56 -12.72
N ALA A 210 -11.29 39.37 -12.14
CA ALA A 210 -10.66 40.38 -11.27
C ALA A 210 -10.36 41.69 -12.01
N LEU A 211 -9.75 41.62 -13.21
CA LEU A 211 -9.47 42.80 -14.04
C LEU A 211 -10.76 43.45 -14.56
N GLY A 212 -11.76 42.65 -14.92
CA GLY A 212 -13.08 43.16 -15.32
C GLY A 212 -13.75 43.92 -14.18
N CYS A 213 -13.69 43.42 -12.94
CA CYS A 213 -14.18 44.14 -11.77
C CYS A 213 -13.42 45.45 -11.52
N LEU A 214 -12.08 45.44 -11.66
CA LEU A 214 -11.28 46.67 -11.54
C LEU A 214 -11.63 47.69 -12.63
N MET A 215 -11.86 47.23 -13.86
CA MET A 215 -12.20 48.09 -15.00
C MET A 215 -13.59 48.72 -14.85
N VAL A 216 -14.52 48.05 -14.16
CA VAL A 216 -15.84 48.62 -13.80
C VAL A 216 -15.72 49.71 -12.72
N VAL A 217 -14.75 49.59 -11.80
CA VAL A 217 -14.53 50.60 -10.76
C VAL A 217 -13.76 51.81 -11.32
N ASP A 218 -12.64 51.57 -12.00
CA ASP A 218 -11.79 52.60 -12.58
C ASP A 218 -11.23 52.13 -13.93
N GLU A 219 -11.89 52.55 -15.00
CA GLU A 219 -11.53 52.19 -16.37
C GLU A 219 -10.21 52.83 -16.81
N GLU A 220 -9.96 54.08 -16.42
CA GLU A 220 -8.78 54.84 -16.83
C GLU A 220 -7.51 54.23 -16.24
N MET A 221 -7.54 53.87 -14.95
CA MET A 221 -6.39 53.27 -14.28
C MET A 221 -6.02 51.91 -14.86
N VAL A 222 -7.02 51.07 -15.15
CA VAL A 222 -6.78 49.75 -15.76
C VAL A 222 -6.26 49.89 -17.18
N ARG A 223 -6.76 50.85 -17.97
CA ARG A 223 -6.24 51.16 -19.31
C ARG A 223 -4.76 51.54 -19.26
N ILE A 224 -4.36 52.44 -18.35
CA ILE A 224 -2.97 52.85 -18.19
C ILE A 224 -2.09 51.67 -17.75
N TYR A 225 -2.58 50.85 -16.81
CA TYR A 225 -1.87 49.67 -16.34
C TYR A 225 -1.62 48.64 -17.47
N ILE A 226 -2.64 48.33 -18.28
CA ILE A 226 -2.52 47.39 -19.41
C ILE A 226 -1.56 47.93 -20.48
N GLN A 227 -1.60 49.24 -20.76
CA GLN A 227 -0.69 49.90 -21.70
C GLN A 227 0.76 49.81 -21.23
N ARG A 228 1.04 50.12 -19.95
CA ARG A 228 2.40 50.05 -19.37
C ARG A 228 2.95 48.62 -19.31
N LYS A 229 2.09 47.61 -19.21
CA LYS A 229 2.47 46.18 -19.24
C LYS A 229 2.50 45.58 -20.64
N GLU A 230 2.18 46.36 -21.68
CA GLU A 230 2.16 45.94 -23.09
C GLU A 230 1.19 44.77 -23.38
N MET A 231 0.09 44.66 -22.61
CA MET A 231 -0.86 43.53 -22.66
C MET A 231 -2.07 43.77 -23.58
N TYR A 232 -1.86 44.38 -24.75
CA TYR A 232 -2.95 44.84 -25.65
C TYR A 232 -3.88 43.72 -26.13
N GLN A 233 -3.35 42.50 -26.32
CA GLN A 233 -4.09 41.35 -26.84
C GLN A 233 -5.25 40.89 -25.93
N PHE A 234 -5.22 41.27 -24.65
CA PHE A 234 -6.22 40.88 -23.66
C PHE A 234 -7.27 41.94 -23.43
N PHE A 235 -7.09 43.15 -23.98
CA PHE A 235 -7.94 44.30 -23.70
C PHE A 235 -9.40 44.08 -24.12
N GLU A 236 -9.64 43.61 -25.34
CA GLU A 236 -11.00 43.36 -25.85
C GLU A 236 -11.76 42.34 -24.98
N LYS A 237 -11.06 41.30 -24.52
CA LYS A 237 -11.65 40.29 -23.63
C LYS A 237 -11.97 40.86 -22.25
N ILE A 238 -11.10 41.69 -21.68
CA ILE A 238 -11.33 42.33 -20.37
C ILE A 238 -12.52 43.29 -20.47
N GLU A 239 -12.64 44.04 -21.56
CA GLU A 239 -13.77 44.96 -21.77
C GLU A 239 -15.11 44.20 -21.91
N ALA A 240 -15.12 43.07 -22.63
CA ALA A 240 -16.28 42.20 -22.71
C ALA A 240 -16.70 41.67 -21.32
N VAL A 241 -15.72 41.20 -20.52
CA VAL A 241 -15.97 40.74 -19.16
C VAL A 241 -16.49 41.87 -18.26
N ALA A 242 -15.97 43.10 -18.39
CA ALA A 242 -16.44 44.25 -17.62
C ALA A 242 -17.92 44.58 -17.93
N LYS A 243 -18.34 44.49 -19.19
CA LYS A 243 -19.75 44.67 -19.61
C LYS A 243 -20.64 43.59 -19.00
N ASP A 244 -20.19 42.34 -19.00
CA ASP A 244 -20.89 41.24 -18.35
C ASP A 244 -20.97 41.45 -16.83
N VAL A 245 -19.87 41.77 -16.16
CA VAL A 245 -19.86 42.09 -14.71
C VAL A 245 -20.90 43.17 -14.38
N MET A 246 -20.99 44.23 -15.18
CA MET A 246 -21.97 45.29 -14.98
C MET A 246 -23.42 44.82 -15.15
N SER A 247 -23.72 44.00 -16.16
CA SER A 247 -25.08 43.49 -16.39
C SER A 247 -25.51 42.55 -15.26
N TYR A 248 -24.61 41.64 -14.87
CA TYR A 248 -24.84 40.64 -13.83
C TYR A 248 -24.87 41.23 -12.41
N SER A 249 -24.15 42.33 -12.15
CA SER A 249 -24.17 43.00 -10.83
C SER A 249 -25.52 43.62 -10.46
N LYS A 250 -26.43 43.78 -11.43
CA LYS A 250 -27.76 44.36 -11.27
C LYS A 250 -28.87 43.31 -11.10
N ILE A 251 -28.52 42.02 -11.13
CA ILE A 251 -29.52 40.95 -11.00
C ILE A 251 -30.11 40.98 -9.59
N VAL A 252 -31.42 41.15 -9.53
CA VAL A 252 -32.23 41.01 -8.33
C VAL A 252 -33.26 39.94 -8.62
N PHE A 253 -33.32 38.92 -7.76
CA PHE A 253 -34.31 37.85 -7.88
C PHE A 253 -35.64 38.31 -7.26
N ASP A 254 -36.74 38.19 -7.99
CA ASP A 254 -38.07 38.44 -7.45
C ASP A 254 -38.50 37.30 -6.53
N VAL A 255 -38.77 37.62 -5.28
CA VAL A 255 -39.14 36.66 -4.23
C VAL A 255 -40.52 36.05 -4.50
N GLU A 256 -41.42 36.75 -5.19
CA GLU A 256 -42.76 36.23 -5.51
C GLU A 256 -42.71 35.18 -6.62
N GLU A 257 -41.93 35.43 -7.67
CA GLU A 257 -41.68 34.48 -8.76
C GLU A 257 -41.04 33.20 -8.23
N VAL A 258 -39.99 33.32 -7.41
CA VAL A 258 -39.29 32.19 -6.78
C VAL A 258 -40.26 31.35 -5.93
N LYS A 259 -41.16 31.98 -5.16
CA LYS A 259 -42.17 31.25 -4.37
C LYS A 259 -43.18 30.52 -5.25
N GLY A 260 -43.51 31.07 -6.42
CA GLY A 260 -44.35 30.40 -7.41
C GLY A 260 -43.69 29.14 -7.96
N ILE A 261 -42.41 29.24 -8.31
CA ILE A 261 -41.58 28.13 -8.80
C ILE A 261 -41.41 27.06 -7.71
N ASP A 262 -41.11 27.45 -6.48
CA ASP A 262 -40.92 26.53 -5.34
C ASP A 262 -42.21 25.74 -5.00
N LYS A 263 -43.37 26.38 -5.10
CA LYS A 263 -44.66 25.67 -4.97
C LYS A 263 -44.87 24.63 -6.07
N ARG A 264 -44.47 24.93 -7.31
CA ARG A 264 -44.54 23.96 -8.42
C ARG A 264 -43.55 22.83 -8.24
N LEU A 265 -42.34 23.14 -7.74
CA LEU A 265 -41.31 22.15 -7.44
C LEU A 265 -41.85 21.04 -6.54
N PHE A 266 -42.65 21.37 -5.53
CA PHE A 266 -43.26 20.39 -4.63
C PHE A 266 -44.09 19.32 -5.35
N TYR A 267 -44.75 19.68 -6.46
CA TYR A 267 -45.58 18.77 -7.24
C TYR A 267 -44.78 18.01 -8.31
N CYS A 268 -43.65 18.54 -8.79
CA CYS A 268 -42.81 17.89 -9.80
C CYS A 268 -41.54 17.24 -9.27
N SER A 269 -41.37 17.16 -7.94
CA SER A 269 -40.25 16.48 -7.31
C SER A 269 -40.29 14.97 -7.57
N ASP A 270 -39.11 14.35 -7.77
CA ASP A 270 -39.00 12.92 -8.04
C ASP A 270 -39.57 12.05 -6.89
N PRO A 271 -40.59 11.21 -7.14
CA PRO A 271 -41.12 10.29 -6.14
C PRO A 271 -40.07 9.31 -5.62
N ALA A 272 -39.11 8.88 -6.43
CA ALA A 272 -38.08 7.92 -6.02
C ALA A 272 -37.11 8.49 -4.97
N LYS A 273 -37.07 9.81 -4.80
CA LYS A 273 -36.20 10.52 -3.84
C LYS A 273 -36.97 11.11 -2.65
N LYS A 274 -38.29 10.99 -2.64
CA LYS A 274 -39.14 11.43 -1.53
C LYS A 274 -39.26 10.33 -0.48
N LYS A 275 -38.87 10.63 0.76
CA LYS A 275 -38.82 9.63 1.87
C LYS A 275 -40.17 8.93 2.15
N ASP A 276 -41.28 9.57 1.78
CA ASP A 276 -42.64 9.07 1.98
C ASP A 276 -43.17 8.17 0.84
N SER A 277 -42.46 8.08 -0.30
CA SER A 277 -42.88 7.34 -1.48
C SER A 277 -42.42 5.88 -1.47
N LEU A 278 -43.21 4.98 -2.07
CA LEU A 278 -42.96 3.53 -2.04
C LEU A 278 -41.66 3.15 -2.78
N LEU A 279 -41.32 3.87 -3.85
CA LEU A 279 -40.08 3.67 -4.61
C LEU A 279 -38.81 3.96 -3.78
N TYR A 280 -38.85 4.97 -2.92
CA TYR A 280 -37.74 5.31 -2.03
C TYR A 280 -37.47 4.19 -1.03
N VAL A 281 -38.52 3.67 -0.40
CA VAL A 281 -38.43 2.56 0.57
C VAL A 281 -37.85 1.29 -0.08
N CYS A 282 -38.32 0.93 -1.27
CA CYS A 282 -37.78 -0.22 -2.02
C CYS A 282 -36.29 -0.04 -2.39
N SER A 283 -35.87 1.17 -2.76
CA SER A 283 -34.47 1.46 -3.08
C SER A 283 -33.56 1.44 -1.85
N GLY A 284 -34.04 1.96 -0.71
CA GLY A 284 -33.29 1.98 0.55
C GLY A 284 -33.02 0.58 1.11
N VAL A 285 -33.98 -0.34 0.99
CA VAL A 285 -33.79 -1.75 1.38
C VAL A 285 -32.69 -2.42 0.54
N LEU A 286 -32.59 -2.08 -0.75
CA LEU A 286 -31.55 -2.61 -1.64
C LEU A 286 -30.17 -2.05 -1.28
N GLU A 287 -30.06 -0.76 -0.96
CA GLU A 287 -28.81 -0.13 -0.53
C GLU A 287 -28.33 -0.67 0.83
N GLU A 288 -29.23 -0.82 1.82
CA GLU A 288 -28.90 -1.45 3.10
C GLU A 288 -28.43 -2.90 2.93
N LEU A 289 -29.04 -3.67 2.02
CA LEU A 289 -28.60 -5.02 1.68
C LEU A 289 -27.20 -5.03 1.04
N ILE A 290 -26.87 -4.05 0.19
CA ILE A 290 -25.54 -3.93 -0.42
C ILE A 290 -24.49 -3.53 0.62
N VAL A 291 -24.79 -2.55 1.49
CA VAL A 291 -23.88 -2.11 2.57
C VAL A 291 -23.67 -3.23 3.59
N CYS A 292 -24.73 -3.94 4.00
CA CYS A 292 -24.62 -5.11 4.87
C CYS A 292 -23.77 -6.22 4.21
N ARG A 293 -23.94 -6.47 2.92
CA ARG A 293 -23.10 -7.43 2.18
C ARG A 293 -21.64 -6.98 2.13
N TYR A 294 -21.37 -5.70 1.93
CA TYR A 294 -20.00 -5.16 1.88
C TYR A 294 -19.34 -5.17 3.26
N ALA A 295 -20.07 -4.78 4.31
CA ALA A 295 -19.62 -4.83 5.70
C ALA A 295 -19.39 -6.27 6.15
N LYS A 296 -20.26 -7.21 5.75
CA LYS A 296 -20.08 -8.64 6.01
C LYS A 296 -18.87 -9.21 5.27
N ARG A 297 -18.66 -8.84 4.01
CA ARG A 297 -17.49 -9.25 3.21
C ARG A 297 -16.19 -8.69 3.79
N LYS A 298 -16.18 -7.42 4.18
CA LYS A 298 -15.04 -6.78 4.85
C LYS A 298 -14.75 -7.39 6.22
N ALA A 299 -15.80 -7.70 7.00
CA ALA A 299 -15.66 -8.39 8.28
C ALA A 299 -15.18 -9.85 8.10
N GLU A 300 -15.59 -10.54 7.04
CA GLU A 300 -15.11 -11.87 6.66
C GLU A 300 -13.64 -11.84 6.22
N GLU A 301 -13.23 -10.84 5.43
CA GLU A 301 -11.84 -10.60 5.03
C GLU A 301 -10.94 -10.26 6.24
N GLU A 302 -11.40 -9.36 7.13
CA GLU A 302 -10.70 -9.01 8.37
C GLU A 302 -10.66 -10.18 9.38
N ALA A 303 -11.71 -11.02 9.43
CA ALA A 303 -11.76 -12.23 10.24
C ALA A 303 -10.84 -13.34 9.67
N GLN A 304 -10.77 -13.49 8.34
CA GLN A 304 -9.81 -14.38 7.67
C GLN A 304 -8.36 -13.94 7.90
N GLN A 305 -8.11 -12.64 8.05
CA GLN A 305 -6.79 -12.11 8.43
C GLN A 305 -6.48 -12.27 9.92
N ARG A 306 -7.51 -12.36 10.78
CA ARG A 306 -7.40 -12.68 12.22
C ARG A 306 -7.37 -14.18 12.54
N ALA A 307 -7.70 -15.06 11.59
CA ALA A 307 -7.57 -16.50 11.72
C ALA A 307 -6.08 -16.91 11.74
N LYS A 308 -5.50 -16.77 12.94
CA LYS A 308 -4.32 -17.44 13.51
C LYS A 308 -3.57 -18.41 12.58
N LYS A 309 -2.42 -17.98 12.03
CA LYS A 309 -1.31 -18.90 11.73
C LYS A 309 -0.78 -19.43 13.07
N LEU A 310 -1.14 -20.67 13.44
CA LEU A 310 -0.66 -21.32 14.66
C LEU A 310 0.51 -22.23 14.28
N ALA A 311 1.67 -21.95 14.83
CA ALA A 311 2.78 -22.89 14.85
C ALA A 311 3.21 -23.07 16.31
N THR A 312 3.04 -24.27 16.84
CA THR A 312 3.54 -24.69 18.15
C THR A 312 4.37 -25.95 17.94
N VAL A 313 5.62 -25.91 18.36
CA VAL A 313 6.59 -27.00 18.17
C VAL A 313 7.26 -27.30 19.50
N VAL A 314 7.21 -28.55 19.94
CA VAL A 314 7.94 -29.04 21.12
C VAL A 314 9.15 -29.85 20.67
N VAL A 315 10.32 -29.50 21.19
CA VAL A 315 11.60 -30.15 20.88
C VAL A 315 11.82 -31.32 21.83
N ASP A 316 12.04 -32.52 21.29
CA ASP A 316 12.32 -33.74 22.05
C ASP A 316 13.84 -33.89 22.29
N LYS A 317 14.61 -34.02 21.20
CA LYS A 317 16.08 -34.12 21.26
C LYS A 317 16.74 -32.73 21.34
N THR A 318 16.70 -32.12 22.53
CA THR A 318 17.15 -30.74 22.75
C THR A 318 18.65 -30.51 22.46
N GLU A 319 19.52 -31.46 22.81
CA GLU A 319 20.97 -31.36 22.56
C GLU A 319 21.30 -31.40 21.07
N ASP A 320 20.70 -32.35 20.33
CA ASP A 320 20.89 -32.48 18.88
C ASP A 320 20.38 -31.24 18.15
N PHE A 321 19.22 -30.71 18.56
CA PHE A 321 18.65 -29.49 18.00
C PHE A 321 19.53 -28.26 18.25
N MET A 322 20.07 -28.12 19.47
CA MET A 322 20.99 -27.03 19.81
C MET A 322 22.27 -27.11 18.98
N CYS A 323 22.88 -28.29 18.89
CA CYS A 323 24.11 -28.49 18.13
C CYS A 323 23.89 -28.27 16.62
N LEU A 324 22.71 -28.61 16.10
CA LEU A 324 22.31 -28.33 14.73
C LEU A 324 22.23 -26.82 14.49
N VAL A 325 21.50 -26.07 15.32
CA VAL A 325 21.39 -24.61 15.22
C VAL A 325 22.76 -23.93 15.38
N GLN A 326 23.62 -24.44 16.27
CA GLN A 326 25.00 -23.97 16.43
C GLN A 326 25.84 -24.16 15.17
N SER A 327 25.68 -25.29 14.46
CA SER A 327 26.39 -25.54 13.20
C SER A 327 25.95 -24.58 12.10
N LEU A 328 24.65 -24.27 12.04
CA LEU A 328 24.05 -23.36 11.07
C LEU A 328 24.45 -21.89 11.28
N GLU A 329 24.59 -21.44 12.54
CA GLU A 329 25.04 -20.08 12.91
C GLU A 329 26.38 -19.69 12.27
N ARG A 330 27.27 -20.67 12.09
CA ARG A 330 28.60 -20.42 11.51
C ARG A 330 28.58 -20.24 9.99
N VAL A 331 27.52 -20.68 9.33
CA VAL A 331 27.39 -20.61 7.87
C VAL A 331 26.67 -19.34 7.43
N GLY A 332 25.62 -18.92 8.14
CA GLY A 332 24.90 -17.69 7.83
C GLY A 332 24.19 -17.10 9.04
N ARG A 333 23.86 -15.81 8.97
CA ARG A 333 23.18 -15.07 10.07
C ARG A 333 21.66 -15.20 10.04
N ILE A 334 21.11 -15.44 8.85
CA ILE A 334 19.67 -15.52 8.61
C ILE A 334 19.39 -16.91 8.03
N CYS A 335 18.43 -17.60 8.63
CA CYS A 335 17.95 -18.90 8.17
C CYS A 335 16.49 -18.77 7.75
N TRP A 336 16.17 -19.28 6.56
CA TRP A 336 14.79 -19.41 6.10
C TRP A 336 14.27 -20.76 6.58
N LEU A 337 13.25 -20.71 7.41
CA LEU A 337 12.63 -21.86 8.03
C LEU A 337 11.28 -22.12 7.34
N LYS A 338 11.16 -23.26 6.66
CA LYS A 338 9.91 -23.72 6.07
C LYS A 338 9.32 -24.81 6.95
N LEU A 339 8.24 -24.47 7.62
CA LEU A 339 7.46 -25.38 8.46
C LEU A 339 6.35 -25.99 7.63
N THR A 340 6.39 -27.31 7.46
CA THR A 340 5.29 -28.11 6.90
C THR A 340 4.85 -29.17 7.91
N PRO A 341 3.66 -29.78 7.79
CA PRO A 341 3.18 -30.78 8.75
C PRO A 341 4.09 -32.01 8.91
N GLU A 342 4.84 -32.37 7.87
CA GLU A 342 5.65 -33.60 7.84
C GLU A 342 7.15 -33.32 7.97
N THR A 343 7.63 -32.20 7.44
CA THR A 343 9.06 -31.86 7.38
C THR A 343 9.32 -30.39 7.72
N VAL A 344 10.48 -30.15 8.32
CA VAL A 344 11.03 -28.83 8.62
C VAL A 344 12.24 -28.62 7.74
N HIS A 345 12.28 -27.51 6.99
CA HIS A 345 13.43 -27.18 6.16
C HIS A 345 14.17 -25.99 6.73
N PHE A 346 15.50 -26.11 6.87
CA PHE A 346 16.40 -25.01 7.17
C PHE A 346 17.20 -24.68 5.93
N VAL A 347 17.01 -23.47 5.41
CA VAL A 347 17.68 -23.01 4.20
C VAL A 347 18.49 -21.76 4.52
N ILE A 348 19.78 -21.81 4.22
CA ILE A 348 20.69 -20.68 4.36
C ILE A 348 21.28 -20.40 2.98
N VAL A 349 20.91 -19.24 2.43
CA VAL A 349 21.49 -18.70 1.21
C VAL A 349 22.28 -17.46 1.58
N PRO A 350 23.63 -17.48 1.54
CA PRO A 350 24.43 -16.30 1.80
C PRO A 350 24.27 -15.25 0.69
N ASP A 351 24.29 -13.97 1.04
CA ASP A 351 24.17 -12.84 0.11
C ASP A 351 25.36 -12.71 -0.87
N HIS A 352 26.45 -13.42 -0.61
CA HIS A 352 27.68 -13.42 -1.40
C HIS A 352 28.14 -14.85 -1.66
N THR A 353 29.04 -15.05 -2.65
CA THR A 353 29.66 -16.35 -2.98
C THR A 353 30.13 -17.06 -1.72
N GLY A 354 29.41 -18.10 -1.30
CA GLY A 354 29.62 -18.80 -0.03
C GLY A 354 28.81 -20.09 0.04
N THR A 355 28.98 -20.84 1.12
CA THR A 355 28.32 -22.14 1.33
C THR A 355 26.82 -21.97 1.48
N GLN A 356 26.04 -22.64 0.63
CA GLN A 356 24.60 -22.75 0.80
C GLN A 356 24.27 -24.02 1.60
N VAL A 357 23.25 -23.93 2.44
CA VAL A 357 22.78 -25.07 3.24
C VAL A 357 21.31 -25.32 2.94
N TRP A 358 21.00 -26.57 2.68
CA TRP A 358 19.65 -27.08 2.52
C TRP A 358 19.49 -28.29 3.42
N ALA A 359 18.87 -28.10 4.58
CA ALA A 359 18.60 -29.19 5.51
C ALA A 359 17.11 -29.52 5.50
N ILE A 360 16.80 -30.81 5.35
CA ILE A 360 15.44 -31.35 5.44
C ILE A 360 15.42 -32.30 6.62
N LEU A 361 14.53 -32.02 7.56
CA LEU A 361 14.34 -32.83 8.75
C LEU A 361 12.89 -33.30 8.80
N GLU A 362 12.70 -34.60 8.93
CA GLU A 362 11.40 -35.16 9.26
C GLU A 362 11.01 -34.77 10.69
N VAL A 363 9.75 -34.39 10.91
CA VAL A 363 9.29 -33.91 12.22
C VAL A 363 9.60 -34.92 13.33
N LYS A 364 9.40 -36.21 13.06
CA LYS A 364 9.62 -37.31 14.02
C LYS A 364 11.08 -37.48 14.48
N SER A 365 12.05 -36.88 13.78
CA SER A 365 13.49 -37.03 14.10
C SER A 365 13.92 -36.24 15.34
N ILE A 366 13.34 -35.04 15.54
CA ILE A 366 13.74 -34.08 16.58
C ILE A 366 12.55 -33.56 17.40
N PHE A 367 11.33 -33.58 16.86
CA PHE A 367 10.15 -32.97 17.47
C PHE A 367 9.09 -34.01 17.85
N GLN A 368 8.41 -33.80 18.98
CA GLN A 368 7.34 -34.67 19.47
C GLN A 368 5.97 -34.08 19.17
N ASP A 369 5.64 -32.94 19.79
CA ASP A 369 4.36 -32.23 19.59
C ASP A 369 4.52 -31.10 18.57
N TYR A 370 4.26 -31.41 17.31
CA TYR A 370 4.39 -30.48 16.19
C TYR A 370 3.02 -30.14 15.60
N LEU A 371 2.58 -28.90 15.79
CA LEU A 371 1.33 -28.38 15.25
C LEU A 371 1.63 -27.19 14.34
N VAL A 372 1.29 -27.33 13.06
CA VAL A 372 1.37 -26.25 12.06
C VAL A 372 0.05 -26.13 11.33
N GLN A 373 -0.60 -24.98 11.46
CA GLN A 373 -1.83 -24.63 10.76
C GLN A 373 -1.67 -23.26 10.08
N SER A 374 -1.93 -23.22 8.77
CA SER A 374 -1.81 -22.00 7.98
C SER A 374 -2.84 -22.01 6.85
N ASN A 375 -3.38 -20.83 6.53
CA ASN A 375 -4.32 -20.61 5.42
C ASN A 375 -3.69 -20.85 4.03
N THR A 376 -2.42 -21.23 3.97
CA THR A 376 -1.62 -21.42 2.75
C THR A 376 -1.11 -22.86 2.72
N ASN A 377 -2.03 -23.81 2.53
CA ASN A 377 -1.76 -25.25 2.48
C ASN A 377 -0.95 -25.78 3.70
N ASN A 378 -1.15 -25.23 4.90
CA ASN A 378 -0.38 -25.56 6.10
C ASN A 378 1.14 -25.38 5.97
N ILE A 379 1.60 -24.51 5.06
CA ILE A 379 3.00 -24.13 4.92
C ILE A 379 3.21 -22.76 5.59
N ILE A 380 4.23 -22.65 6.43
CA ILE A 380 4.65 -21.38 7.04
C ILE A 380 6.13 -21.18 6.73
N ASN A 381 6.43 -20.10 5.98
CA ASN A 381 7.79 -19.67 5.68
C ASN A 381 8.16 -18.52 6.62
N LEU A 382 9.26 -18.68 7.35
CA LEU A 382 9.77 -17.72 8.32
C LEU A 382 11.23 -17.36 8.00
N GLU A 383 11.55 -16.09 8.09
CA GLU A 383 12.93 -15.61 8.12
C GLU A 383 13.33 -15.43 9.59
N VAL A 384 14.29 -16.24 10.05
CA VAL A 384 14.71 -16.29 11.45
C VAL A 384 16.19 -15.93 11.56
N PRO A 385 16.55 -14.92 12.39
CA PRO A 385 17.94 -14.67 12.75
C PRO A 385 18.48 -15.84 13.59
N ILE A 386 19.38 -16.64 13.02
CA ILE A 386 19.83 -17.88 13.65
C ILE A 386 20.68 -17.61 14.90
N ASP A 387 21.42 -16.49 14.93
CA ASP A 387 22.20 -16.02 16.08
C ASP A 387 21.32 -15.84 17.33
N HIS A 388 20.08 -15.35 17.13
CA HIS A 388 19.13 -15.14 18.23
C HIS A 388 18.49 -16.45 18.68
N LEU A 389 18.22 -17.35 17.74
CA LEU A 389 17.71 -18.69 18.04
C LEU A 389 18.75 -19.50 18.82
N HIS A 390 20.01 -19.51 18.40
CA HIS A 390 21.07 -20.20 19.11
C HIS A 390 21.27 -19.63 20.52
N LYS A 391 21.29 -18.29 20.69
CA LYS A 391 21.38 -17.65 22.01
C LYS A 391 20.22 -18.03 22.92
N ALA A 392 19.00 -18.13 22.41
CA ALA A 392 17.86 -18.59 23.18
C ALA A 392 18.03 -20.06 23.61
N LEU A 393 18.48 -20.93 22.70
CA LEU A 393 18.72 -22.34 22.97
C LEU A 393 19.88 -22.59 23.95
N LYS A 394 20.89 -21.72 24.04
CA LYS A 394 21.94 -21.86 25.08
C LYS A 394 21.38 -21.86 26.51
N SER A 395 20.22 -21.25 26.73
CA SER A 395 19.53 -21.27 28.02
C SER A 395 18.81 -22.60 28.30
N SER A 396 18.80 -23.54 27.33
CA SER A 396 18.15 -24.85 27.47
C SER A 396 19.06 -25.95 28.02
N VAL A 397 20.31 -25.62 28.39
CA VAL A 397 21.19 -26.57 29.08
C VAL A 397 20.55 -26.91 30.43
N ASN A 398 20.11 -28.16 30.61
CA ASN A 398 19.28 -28.68 31.72
C ASN A 398 17.78 -28.31 31.69
N ALA A 399 17.23 -27.97 30.52
CA ALA A 399 15.79 -27.78 30.37
C ALA A 399 15.04 -29.11 30.35
N SER A 400 13.84 -29.13 30.92
CA SER A 400 12.91 -30.26 30.83
C SER A 400 12.12 -30.25 29.52
N GLU A 401 11.82 -29.07 28.98
CA GLU A 401 10.99 -28.91 27.79
C GLU A 401 11.32 -27.59 27.10
N ILE A 402 11.36 -27.59 25.76
CA ILE A 402 11.48 -26.40 24.92
C ILE A 402 10.28 -26.34 23.99
N VAL A 403 9.52 -25.24 24.08
CA VAL A 403 8.35 -24.98 23.24
C VAL A 403 8.57 -23.73 22.40
N LEU A 404 8.57 -23.89 21.09
CA LEU A 404 8.63 -22.79 20.12
C LEU A 404 7.20 -22.46 19.66
N ARG A 405 6.77 -21.21 19.84
CA ARG A 405 5.44 -20.73 19.42
C ARG A 405 5.55 -19.50 18.56
N LEU A 406 4.84 -19.48 17.43
CA LEU A 406 4.67 -18.28 16.64
C LEU A 406 3.61 -17.39 17.29
N THR A 407 4.03 -16.23 17.80
CA THR A 407 3.18 -15.24 18.45
C THR A 407 3.22 -13.91 17.69
N LYS A 408 2.28 -13.02 17.97
CA LYS A 408 2.24 -11.67 17.42
C LYS A 408 2.12 -10.69 18.58
N HIS A 409 3.13 -9.86 18.78
CA HIS A 409 3.16 -8.81 19.80
C HIS A 409 3.29 -7.46 19.09
N ASP A 410 2.46 -6.47 19.44
CA ASP A 410 2.45 -5.12 18.86
C ASP A 410 2.52 -5.09 17.32
N HIS A 411 1.72 -5.94 16.67
CA HIS A 411 1.68 -6.13 15.22
C HIS A 411 2.90 -6.81 14.56
N PHE A 412 3.99 -7.08 15.29
CA PHE A 412 5.16 -7.80 14.77
C PHE A 412 5.09 -9.31 15.05
N PRO A 413 5.41 -10.17 14.07
CA PRO A 413 5.53 -11.60 14.31
C PRO A 413 6.80 -11.91 15.12
N MET A 414 6.66 -12.77 16.14
CA MET A 414 7.73 -13.22 17.00
C MET A 414 7.68 -14.74 17.15
N LEU A 415 8.86 -15.37 17.15
CA LEU A 415 9.02 -16.75 17.56
C LEU A 415 9.38 -16.75 19.05
N SER A 416 8.40 -17.11 19.88
CA SER A 416 8.55 -17.21 21.32
C SER A 416 9.07 -18.60 21.70
N CYS A 417 10.27 -18.64 22.26
CA CYS A 417 10.92 -19.84 22.76
C CYS A 417 10.76 -19.91 24.28
N SER A 418 9.83 -20.72 24.75
CA SER A 418 9.60 -20.99 26.17
C SER A 418 10.39 -22.23 26.61
N ILE A 419 11.26 -22.05 27.60
CA ILE A 419 12.15 -23.09 28.14
C ILE A 419 11.75 -23.32 29.59
N SER A 420 11.38 -24.55 29.93
CA SER A 420 11.04 -24.96 31.29
C SER A 420 12.27 -25.57 31.96
N LEU A 421 12.68 -25.02 33.10
CA LEU A 421 13.85 -25.42 33.89
C LEU A 421 13.40 -25.95 35.26
N LEU A 422 14.04 -27.02 35.73
CA LEU A 422 13.89 -27.51 37.10
C LEU A 422 14.80 -26.72 38.03
N GLY A 423 14.20 -25.94 38.93
CA GLY A 423 14.92 -25.20 39.96
C GLY A 423 15.49 -26.12 41.04
N LYS A 424 16.63 -25.72 41.65
CA LYS A 424 17.30 -26.48 42.72
C LYS A 424 16.42 -26.74 43.96
N SER A 425 15.34 -25.99 44.13
CA SER A 425 14.36 -26.10 45.22
C SER A 425 13.08 -26.85 44.85
N GLY A 426 13.02 -27.51 43.68
CA GLY A 426 11.85 -28.27 43.21
C GLY A 426 10.75 -27.42 42.55
N GLY A 427 10.94 -26.10 42.43
CA GLY A 427 10.05 -25.23 41.65
C GLY A 427 10.39 -25.23 40.16
N MET A 428 9.37 -25.27 39.30
CA MET A 428 9.54 -25.08 37.85
C MET A 428 9.72 -23.58 37.55
N SER A 429 10.80 -23.22 36.88
CA SER A 429 11.04 -21.86 36.39
C SER A 429 10.97 -21.87 34.86
N ALA A 430 10.21 -20.94 34.28
CA ALA A 430 10.08 -20.83 32.84
C ALA A 430 10.78 -19.56 32.35
N VAL A 431 11.65 -19.71 31.35
CA VAL A 431 12.34 -18.60 30.68
C VAL A 431 11.82 -18.50 29.26
N THR A 432 11.29 -17.34 28.87
CA THR A 432 10.76 -17.13 27.52
C THR A 432 11.61 -16.11 26.78
N HIS A 433 12.14 -16.50 25.62
CA HIS A 433 12.88 -15.64 24.70
C HIS A 433 12.01 -15.32 23.49
N ASN A 434 11.79 -14.04 23.20
CA ASN A 434 11.02 -13.62 22.03
C ASN A 434 11.98 -13.19 20.91
N ILE A 435 11.98 -13.95 19.82
CA ILE A 435 12.83 -13.70 18.66
C ILE A 435 11.97 -13.05 17.59
N HIS A 436 12.35 -11.86 17.13
CA HIS A 436 11.67 -11.24 16.00
C HIS A 436 11.89 -12.06 14.73
N VAL A 437 10.80 -12.39 14.03
CA VAL A 437 10.83 -13.16 12.78
C VAL A 437 10.02 -12.45 11.72
N ARG A 438 10.38 -12.62 10.44
CA ARG A 438 9.58 -12.12 9.31
C ARG A 438 8.79 -13.28 8.72
N VAL A 439 7.47 -13.11 8.58
CA VAL A 439 6.63 -14.10 7.91
C VAL A 439 6.67 -13.80 6.40
N LEU A 440 7.15 -14.77 5.63
CA LEU A 440 7.31 -14.64 4.18
C LEU A 440 6.02 -15.03 3.46
N SER A 441 5.78 -14.44 2.28
CA SER A 441 4.63 -14.78 1.46
C SER A 441 4.79 -16.17 0.82
N PRO A 442 3.69 -16.90 0.55
CA PRO A 442 3.75 -18.24 -0.05
C PRO A 442 4.32 -18.26 -1.48
N LEU A 443 4.31 -17.10 -2.16
CA LEU A 443 4.80 -16.95 -3.53
C LEU A 443 6.32 -17.00 -3.62
N MET A 444 7.03 -16.81 -2.51
CA MET A 444 8.48 -16.91 -2.48
C MET A 444 8.87 -18.39 -2.40
N GLN A 445 8.99 -19.02 -3.56
CA GLN A 445 9.48 -20.39 -3.69
C GLN A 445 11.00 -20.40 -3.60
N LEU A 446 11.52 -20.94 -2.50
CA LEU A 446 12.91 -21.36 -2.42
C LEU A 446 13.09 -22.62 -3.27
N PHE A 447 14.03 -22.58 -4.21
CA PHE A 447 14.43 -23.73 -4.99
C PHE A 447 15.73 -24.30 -4.45
N GLU A 448 15.81 -25.62 -4.41
CA GLU A 448 17.06 -26.31 -4.13
C GLU A 448 18.07 -26.02 -5.26
N PRO A 449 19.37 -25.82 -4.94
CA PRO A 449 20.38 -25.55 -5.94
C PRO A 449 20.52 -26.71 -6.93
N VAL A 450 20.41 -26.40 -8.22
CA VAL A 450 20.63 -27.40 -9.28
C VAL A 450 22.12 -27.57 -9.49
N VAL A 451 22.64 -28.74 -9.15
CA VAL A 451 24.05 -29.14 -9.36
C VAL A 451 24.14 -30.25 -10.41
N PRO A 452 25.25 -30.31 -11.18
CA PRO A 452 25.50 -31.41 -12.09
C PRO A 452 25.70 -32.72 -11.32
N GLU A 453 25.50 -33.85 -12.01
CA GLU A 453 25.75 -35.19 -11.44
C GLU A 453 27.20 -35.30 -10.94
N PRO A 454 27.43 -35.94 -9.78
CA PRO A 454 28.76 -35.98 -9.16
C PRO A 454 29.71 -36.96 -9.86
N ASP A 455 30.94 -36.50 -10.12
CA ASP A 455 32.01 -37.30 -10.73
C ASP A 455 32.57 -38.35 -9.76
N CYS A 456 32.58 -38.04 -8.46
CA CYS A 456 33.08 -38.93 -7.43
C CYS A 456 32.29 -38.74 -6.14
N HIS A 457 31.98 -39.84 -5.44
CA HIS A 457 31.33 -39.81 -4.14
C HIS A 457 32.11 -40.69 -3.15
N ILE A 458 32.39 -40.17 -1.96
CA ILE A 458 33.21 -40.85 -0.95
C ILE A 458 32.71 -40.52 0.45
N ILE A 459 32.78 -41.49 1.36
CA ILE A 459 32.54 -41.23 2.79
C ILE A 459 33.77 -40.54 3.36
N LEU A 460 33.59 -39.37 3.96
CA LEU A 460 34.71 -38.63 4.56
C LEU A 460 35.21 -39.30 5.86
N PRO A 461 36.51 -39.18 6.16
CA PRO A 461 37.04 -39.53 7.47
C PRO A 461 36.50 -38.56 8.55
N SER A 462 36.86 -38.80 9.81
CA SER A 462 36.41 -37.98 10.94
C SER A 462 36.55 -36.47 10.67
N LEU A 463 35.42 -35.76 10.67
CA LEU A 463 35.39 -34.32 10.42
C LEU A 463 36.21 -33.54 11.46
N SER A 464 36.31 -34.03 12.70
CA SER A 464 37.14 -33.43 13.75
C SER A 464 38.63 -33.45 13.38
N GLN A 465 39.10 -34.56 12.79
CA GLN A 465 40.47 -34.67 12.31
C GLN A 465 40.70 -33.77 11.09
N LEU A 466 39.76 -33.74 10.15
CA LEU A 466 39.83 -32.86 8.98
C LEU A 466 39.86 -31.39 9.39
N ARG A 467 39.11 -31.01 10.42
CA ARG A 467 39.13 -29.66 10.98
C ARG A 467 40.49 -29.32 11.55
N TYR A 468 41.06 -30.19 12.37
CA TYR A 468 42.39 -29.97 12.95
C TYR A 468 43.46 -29.72 11.87
N ILE A 469 43.43 -30.51 10.80
CA ILE A 469 44.33 -30.35 9.65
C ILE A 469 44.07 -29.02 8.92
N SER A 470 42.80 -28.72 8.66
CA SER A 470 42.39 -27.52 7.92
C SER A 470 42.70 -26.23 8.67
N GLU A 471 42.63 -26.23 10.01
CA GLU A 471 43.02 -25.08 10.85
C GLU A 471 44.50 -24.75 10.69
N ARG A 472 45.37 -25.76 10.53
CA ARG A 472 46.80 -25.56 10.24
C ARG A 472 47.02 -25.01 8.83
N PHE A 473 46.24 -25.47 7.84
CA PHE A 473 46.31 -24.96 6.46
C PHE A 473 45.89 -23.50 6.33
N ARG A 474 44.97 -23.02 7.19
CA ARG A 474 44.57 -21.61 7.25
C ARG A 474 45.75 -20.65 7.49
N ALA A 475 46.78 -21.09 8.21
CA ALA A 475 47.96 -20.27 8.46
C ALA A 475 48.87 -20.12 7.22
N ILE A 476 48.71 -20.99 6.22
CA ILE A 476 49.57 -21.06 5.03
C ILE A 476 48.90 -20.40 3.82
N SER A 477 47.61 -20.64 3.60
CA SER A 477 46.84 -20.05 2.50
C SER A 477 45.36 -19.97 2.84
N ASN A 478 44.65 -19.08 2.16
CA ASN A 478 43.20 -18.96 2.23
C ASN A 478 42.46 -19.95 1.31
N LYS A 479 43.19 -20.65 0.44
CA LYS A 479 42.63 -21.62 -0.53
C LYS A 479 43.21 -23.01 -0.28
N ILE A 480 42.35 -24.02 -0.30
CA ILE A 480 42.72 -25.44 -0.26
C ILE A 480 42.13 -26.18 -1.44
N PHE A 481 42.76 -27.29 -1.80
CA PHE A 481 42.21 -28.23 -2.76
C PHE A 481 41.86 -29.54 -2.06
N LEU A 482 40.69 -30.06 -2.45
CA LEU A 482 40.15 -31.33 -2.01
C LEU A 482 40.15 -32.25 -3.22
N LYS A 483 40.70 -33.46 -3.08
CA LYS A 483 40.71 -34.47 -4.13
C LYS A 483 40.13 -35.77 -3.63
N ALA A 484 39.34 -36.44 -4.46
CA ALA A 484 38.82 -37.75 -4.17
C ALA A 484 38.86 -38.64 -5.42
N ASN A 485 38.87 -39.95 -5.21
CA ASN A 485 38.71 -40.93 -6.28
C ASN A 485 37.70 -42.03 -5.90
N MET A 486 37.34 -42.84 -6.89
CA MET A 486 36.43 -43.99 -6.74
C MET A 486 37.16 -45.27 -6.27
N SER A 487 38.36 -45.13 -5.70
CA SER A 487 39.14 -46.22 -5.11
C SER A 487 39.40 -46.02 -3.61
N GLY A 488 38.57 -45.22 -2.94
CA GLY A 488 38.67 -45.00 -1.50
C GLY A 488 39.84 -44.11 -1.04
N GLU A 489 40.38 -43.25 -1.90
CA GLU A 489 41.42 -42.29 -1.51
C GLU A 489 40.90 -40.84 -1.53
N PHE A 490 41.13 -40.14 -0.42
CA PHE A 490 40.81 -38.72 -0.27
C PHE A 490 42.08 -37.94 0.07
N GLN A 491 42.28 -36.78 -0.54
CA GLN A 491 43.41 -35.91 -0.28
C GLN A 491 42.93 -34.49 -0.02
N ILE A 492 43.51 -33.87 1.00
CA ILE A 492 43.34 -32.44 1.29
C ILE A 492 44.72 -31.80 1.28
N GLY A 493 44.85 -30.65 0.63
CA GLY A 493 46.13 -29.96 0.59
C GLY A 493 46.02 -28.47 0.36
N VAL A 494 47.15 -27.81 0.57
CA VAL A 494 47.34 -26.38 0.40
C VAL A 494 48.57 -26.14 -0.47
N VAL A 495 48.46 -25.22 -1.43
CA VAL A 495 49.58 -24.73 -2.24
C VAL A 495 49.81 -23.26 -1.88
N SER A 496 51.05 -22.91 -1.61
CA SER A 496 51.57 -21.55 -1.45
C SER A 496 52.87 -21.42 -2.26
N ASP A 497 53.36 -20.20 -2.47
CA ASP A 497 54.57 -19.92 -3.24
C ASP A 497 55.81 -20.63 -2.66
N SER A 498 55.82 -20.85 -1.34
CA SER A 498 56.96 -21.42 -0.61
C SER A 498 56.81 -22.91 -0.28
N CYS A 499 55.58 -23.45 -0.23
CA CYS A 499 55.36 -24.83 0.19
C CYS A 499 54.08 -25.44 -0.36
N LYS A 500 54.12 -26.75 -0.58
CA LYS A 500 52.97 -27.59 -0.91
C LYS A 500 52.83 -28.68 0.15
N ILE A 501 51.71 -28.68 0.86
CA ILE A 501 51.43 -29.66 1.91
C ILE A 501 50.16 -30.42 1.52
N GLU A 502 50.24 -31.76 1.52
CA GLU A 502 49.14 -32.65 1.18
C GLU A 502 49.01 -33.75 2.24
N THR A 503 47.79 -33.98 2.70
CA THR A 503 47.44 -35.09 3.60
C THR A 503 46.56 -36.07 2.83
N LYS A 504 46.98 -37.34 2.77
CA LYS A 504 46.29 -38.41 2.05
C LYS A 504 45.66 -39.40 3.03
N PHE A 505 44.36 -39.63 2.87
CA PHE A 505 43.58 -40.68 3.51
C PHE A 505 43.36 -41.81 2.51
N LYS A 506 43.45 -43.05 2.99
CA LYS A 506 43.27 -44.27 2.21
C LYS A 506 42.22 -45.15 2.87
N ASP A 507 41.77 -46.17 2.16
CA ASP A 507 40.83 -47.20 2.64
C ASP A 507 39.46 -46.63 3.06
N LEU A 508 39.01 -45.58 2.37
CA LEU A 508 37.67 -45.02 2.54
C LEU A 508 36.64 -45.75 1.67
N ILE A 509 35.38 -45.67 2.06
CA ILE A 509 34.27 -46.36 1.40
C ILE A 509 33.62 -45.42 0.39
N ASN A 510 33.45 -45.89 -0.84
CA ASN A 510 32.61 -45.24 -1.85
C ASN A 510 31.21 -45.86 -1.77
N PRO A 511 30.15 -45.10 -1.40
CA PRO A 511 28.79 -45.64 -1.29
C PRO A 511 28.23 -46.03 -2.66
N GLU A 512 27.36 -47.03 -2.73
CA GLU A 512 26.71 -47.40 -4.00
C GLU A 512 25.59 -46.41 -4.36
N LEU A 513 25.38 -46.19 -5.66
CA LEU A 513 24.31 -45.34 -6.17
C LEU A 513 22.97 -46.07 -6.06
N ASP A 514 21.95 -45.40 -5.50
CA ASP A 514 20.59 -45.94 -5.42
C ASP A 514 19.95 -46.02 -6.83
N PRO A 515 19.51 -47.22 -7.28
CA PRO A 515 18.86 -47.40 -8.58
C PRO A 515 17.57 -46.60 -8.77
N CYS A 516 16.90 -46.20 -7.69
CA CYS A 516 15.66 -45.43 -7.74
C CYS A 516 15.88 -43.93 -7.99
N ALA A 517 17.07 -43.41 -7.66
CA ALA A 517 17.37 -41.98 -7.73
C ALA A 517 18.05 -41.55 -9.06
N VAL A 518 18.68 -42.49 -9.77
CA VAL A 518 19.47 -42.21 -10.99
C VAL A 518 18.86 -42.90 -12.20
N LYS A 519 18.52 -42.13 -13.24
CA LYS A 519 17.77 -42.61 -14.41
C LYS A 519 18.55 -43.59 -15.30
N ASP A 520 19.88 -43.55 -15.31
CA ASP A 520 20.77 -44.45 -16.08
C ASP A 520 22.11 -44.68 -15.36
N ILE A 521 22.21 -45.71 -14.51
CA ILE A 521 23.40 -46.01 -13.69
C ILE A 521 24.67 -46.18 -14.56
N SER A 522 24.56 -46.85 -15.70
CA SER A 522 25.70 -47.21 -16.57
C SER A 522 26.34 -46.02 -17.31
N LYS A 523 25.62 -44.89 -17.41
CA LYS A 523 26.12 -43.66 -18.07
C LYS A 523 26.54 -42.58 -17.07
N HIS A 524 26.50 -42.89 -15.77
CA HIS A 524 26.80 -41.91 -14.74
C HIS A 524 28.31 -41.53 -14.76
N PRO A 525 28.68 -40.25 -14.60
CA PRO A 525 30.08 -39.77 -14.67
C PRO A 525 31.05 -40.55 -13.77
N SER A 526 30.58 -40.96 -12.59
CA SER A 526 31.36 -41.76 -11.63
C SER A 526 31.66 -43.21 -12.06
N GLN A 527 30.92 -43.75 -13.04
CA GLN A 527 31.14 -45.11 -13.58
C GLN A 527 31.95 -45.11 -14.88
N ILE A 528 31.89 -44.02 -15.66
CA ILE A 528 32.61 -43.88 -16.93
C ILE A 528 34.08 -43.53 -16.71
N ARG A 529 34.38 -42.76 -15.66
CA ARG A 529 35.73 -42.25 -15.38
C ARG A 529 36.66 -43.35 -14.87
N ASP A 530 37.96 -43.19 -15.10
CA ASP A 530 38.98 -44.06 -14.50
C ASP A 530 38.92 -43.97 -12.97
N LYS A 531 38.72 -45.12 -12.31
CA LYS A 531 38.50 -45.22 -10.87
C LYS A 531 39.67 -44.68 -10.04
N LYS A 532 40.87 -44.66 -10.60
CA LYS A 532 42.09 -44.15 -9.95
C LYS A 532 42.32 -42.66 -10.15
N ALA A 533 41.61 -42.02 -11.08
CA ALA A 533 41.78 -40.61 -11.36
C ALA A 533 41.20 -39.75 -10.22
N PHE A 534 41.95 -38.73 -9.82
CA PHE A 534 41.50 -37.79 -8.79
C PHE A 534 40.61 -36.71 -9.40
N VAL A 535 39.43 -36.51 -8.83
CA VAL A 535 38.58 -35.34 -9.05
C VAL A 535 39.04 -34.25 -8.08
N THR A 536 39.33 -33.05 -8.57
CA THR A 536 39.83 -31.94 -7.75
C THR A 536 38.79 -30.83 -7.64
N VAL A 537 38.55 -30.36 -6.42
CA VAL A 537 37.72 -29.18 -6.13
C VAL A 537 38.53 -28.21 -5.27
N LYS A 538 38.58 -26.93 -5.68
CA LYS A 538 39.24 -25.85 -4.93
C LYS A 538 38.21 -25.11 -4.08
N VAL A 539 38.43 -25.01 -2.77
CA VAL A 539 37.52 -24.33 -1.83
C VAL A 539 38.27 -23.37 -0.91
N SER A 540 37.53 -22.45 -0.31
CA SER A 540 38.05 -21.48 0.66
C SER A 540 38.20 -22.17 2.00
N VAL A 541 39.34 -21.95 2.65
CA VAL A 541 39.60 -22.54 3.97
C VAL A 541 38.59 -22.05 5.00
N LYS A 542 38.13 -20.81 4.88
CA LYS A 542 37.13 -20.23 5.78
C LYS A 542 35.80 -20.98 5.67
N ASP A 543 35.32 -21.19 4.44
CA ASP A 543 34.03 -21.81 4.18
C ASP A 543 34.05 -23.30 4.51
N TRP A 544 35.17 -23.96 4.23
CA TRP A 544 35.43 -25.34 4.64
C TRP A 544 35.44 -25.51 6.16
N LEU A 545 36.13 -24.63 6.89
CA LEU A 545 36.16 -24.68 8.36
C LEU A 545 34.80 -24.38 8.99
N ASN A 546 34.03 -23.47 8.39
CA ASN A 546 32.66 -23.18 8.84
C ASN A 546 31.77 -24.41 8.69
N LEU A 547 31.85 -25.12 7.56
CA LEU A 547 31.11 -26.36 7.35
C LEU A 547 31.52 -27.45 8.34
N LEU A 548 32.83 -27.63 8.57
CA LEU A 548 33.34 -28.67 9.46
C LEU A 548 32.87 -28.52 10.92
N GLN A 549 32.25 -27.39 11.31
CA GLN A 549 31.57 -27.27 12.60
C GLN A 549 30.44 -28.29 12.78
N VAL A 550 29.87 -28.80 11.69
CA VAL A 550 28.85 -29.86 11.72
C VAL A 550 29.36 -31.16 12.34
N HIS A 551 30.67 -31.35 12.54
CA HIS A 551 31.27 -32.52 13.23
C HIS A 551 30.65 -32.83 14.61
N ILE A 552 30.02 -31.85 15.26
CA ILE A 552 29.35 -32.03 16.57
C ILE A 552 28.12 -32.92 16.43
N VAL A 553 27.42 -32.82 15.29
CA VAL A 553 26.13 -33.49 15.02
C VAL A 553 26.29 -34.63 14.01
N ALA A 554 27.25 -34.50 13.09
CA ALA A 554 27.44 -35.42 11.99
C ALA A 554 27.87 -36.82 12.45
N LYS A 555 27.09 -37.84 12.11
CA LYS A 555 27.45 -39.25 12.30
C LYS A 555 28.13 -39.83 11.06
N ARG A 556 27.54 -39.57 9.89
CA ARG A 556 28.05 -40.02 8.58
C ARG A 556 28.00 -38.88 7.58
N VAL A 557 29.06 -38.75 6.78
CA VAL A 557 29.17 -37.67 5.79
C VAL A 557 29.60 -38.24 4.45
N ILE A 558 28.79 -38.00 3.43
CA ILE A 558 29.08 -38.35 2.05
C ILE A 558 29.45 -37.07 1.30
N ALA A 559 30.65 -37.06 0.72
CA ALA A 559 31.13 -35.96 -0.11
C ALA A 559 31.03 -36.34 -1.58
N CYS A 560 30.28 -35.54 -2.33
CA CYS A 560 30.06 -35.65 -3.76
C CYS A 560 30.81 -34.51 -4.47
N PHE A 561 31.80 -34.88 -5.28
CA PHE A 561 32.68 -33.97 -6.00
C PHE A 561 32.19 -33.79 -7.42
N CYS A 562 31.91 -32.55 -7.82
CA CYS A 562 31.64 -32.16 -9.20
C CYS A 562 32.84 -31.32 -9.69
N GLU A 563 33.64 -31.87 -10.59
CA GLU A 563 34.88 -31.25 -11.06
C GLU A 563 34.62 -29.86 -11.62
N GLY A 564 35.34 -28.85 -11.11
CA GLY A 564 35.22 -27.47 -11.62
C GLY A 564 33.90 -26.76 -11.32
N HIS A 565 32.95 -27.39 -10.61
CA HIS A 565 31.65 -26.80 -10.31
C HIS A 565 31.43 -26.60 -8.80
N ALA A 566 31.28 -27.70 -8.06
CA ALA A 566 30.88 -27.65 -6.66
C ALA A 566 31.28 -28.91 -5.88
N LEU A 567 31.31 -28.77 -4.55
CA LEU A 567 31.36 -29.87 -3.60
C LEU A 567 30.01 -29.93 -2.88
N VAL A 568 29.35 -31.08 -2.92
CA VAL A 568 28.09 -31.34 -2.23
C VAL A 568 28.35 -32.29 -1.08
N LEU A 569 27.91 -31.95 0.12
CA LEU A 569 28.10 -32.78 1.31
C LEU A 569 26.76 -33.14 1.92
N TYR A 570 26.46 -34.44 1.93
CA TYR A 570 25.29 -34.99 2.62
C TYR A 570 25.71 -35.43 4.01
N VAL A 571 25.20 -34.75 5.01
CA VAL A 571 25.47 -34.99 6.43
C VAL A 571 24.26 -35.64 7.06
N TYR A 572 24.44 -36.86 7.54
CA TYR A 572 23.42 -37.61 8.27
C TYR A 572 23.62 -37.40 9.77
N ILE A 573 22.56 -36.95 10.43
CA ILE A 573 22.52 -36.70 11.88
C ILE A 573 22.21 -37.98 12.66
N MET A 574 21.43 -38.87 12.04
CA MET A 574 20.89 -40.09 12.65
C MET A 574 21.64 -41.33 12.16
N GLU A 575 21.58 -42.39 12.96
CA GLU A 575 22.22 -43.66 12.60
C GLU A 575 21.40 -44.36 11.51
N PRO A 576 22.03 -45.14 10.62
CA PRO A 576 21.36 -45.78 9.49
C PRO A 576 20.27 -46.81 9.89
N GLU A 577 20.19 -47.19 11.17
CA GLU A 577 19.17 -48.09 11.72
C GLU A 577 17.87 -47.38 12.09
N GLU A 578 17.86 -46.04 12.17
CA GLU A 578 16.66 -45.25 12.49
C GLU A 578 15.85 -44.97 11.20
N GLU A 579 14.54 -45.29 11.20
CA GLU A 579 13.64 -45.11 10.04
C GLU A 579 13.48 -43.65 9.60
N SER A 580 13.80 -42.68 10.46
CA SER A 580 13.66 -41.26 10.19
C SER A 580 14.91 -40.67 9.58
N SER A 581 14.80 -40.13 8.36
CA SER A 581 15.93 -39.51 7.67
C SER A 581 16.05 -38.03 8.02
N ALA A 582 17.18 -37.63 8.61
CA ALA A 582 17.53 -36.23 8.82
C ALA A 582 18.84 -35.91 8.10
N VAL A 583 18.73 -35.18 6.98
CA VAL A 583 19.83 -34.93 6.05
C VAL A 583 20.08 -33.44 5.94
N LEU A 584 21.31 -33.00 6.21
CA LEU A 584 21.77 -31.67 5.84
C LEU A 584 22.61 -31.77 4.57
N THR A 585 22.19 -31.07 3.53
CA THR A 585 22.95 -30.93 2.30
C THR A 585 23.65 -29.58 2.29
N TYR A 586 24.97 -29.60 2.19
CA TYR A 586 25.79 -28.40 2.02
C TYR A 586 26.31 -28.30 0.60
N TYR A 587 26.20 -27.13 0.01
CA TYR A 587 26.68 -26.82 -1.33
C TYR A 587 27.80 -25.78 -1.24
N ILE A 588 29.00 -26.16 -1.66
CA ILE A 588 30.17 -25.26 -1.74
C ILE A 588 30.55 -25.09 -3.20
N SER A 589 30.53 -23.86 -3.70
CA SER A 589 31.02 -23.54 -5.04
C SER A 589 32.54 -23.62 -5.10
N THR A 590 33.07 -24.11 -6.22
CA THR A 590 34.53 -24.10 -6.44
C THR A 590 34.99 -22.74 -6.98
N TYR A 591 36.21 -22.36 -6.66
CA TYR A 591 36.84 -21.21 -7.31
C TYR A 591 37.33 -21.59 -8.70
N ILE A 592 36.87 -20.84 -9.70
CA ILE A 592 37.48 -20.79 -11.02
C ILE A 592 38.51 -19.65 -10.97
N GLU A 593 39.75 -19.92 -11.39
CA GLU A 593 40.83 -18.92 -11.45
C GLU A 593 40.63 -17.90 -12.56
#